data_AF-A0A536ZY83-F1
#
_entry.id   AF-A0A536ZY83-F1
#
_cell.length_a   1.000
_cell.length_b   1.000
_cell.length_c   1.000
_cell.angle_alpha   90.00
_cell.angle_beta   90.00
_cell.angle_gamma   90.00
#
_symmetry.space_group_name_H-M   'P 1'
#
loop_
_entity.id
_entity.type
_entity.pdbx_description
1 polymer ?
#
loop_
_entity_poly.entity_id
_entity_poly.type
_entity_poly.pdbx_seq_one_letter_code
_entity_poly.pdbx_strand_id
1 'polypeptide(L)' 'MKNLIAGFAFLLVAGCASVSSADCSADAHALGQRDGRLGATPQSDLYAQRCGAAPDRAQYDAGWRAGYSQRPIPLW' A
#
# COMPACT_ATOMS: atom_id res chain seq x y z
N MET A 1 -12.86 19.27 47.80
CA MET A 1 -13.57 18.28 46.96
C MET A 1 -12.93 18.37 45.58
N LYS A 2 -11.80 17.69 45.36
CA LYS A 2 -11.65 16.30 44.88
C LYS A 2 -12.04 16.15 43.40
N ASN A 3 -11.07 16.49 42.54
CA ASN A 3 -10.62 15.77 41.35
C ASN A 3 -11.69 15.04 40.51
N LEU A 4 -12.22 15.69 39.47
CA LEU A 4 -12.96 15.02 38.40
C LEU A 4 -12.72 15.69 37.04
N ILE A 5 -11.47 15.75 36.58
CA ILE A 5 -11.17 15.96 35.16
C ILE A 5 -10.01 15.03 34.78
N ALA A 6 -10.24 13.73 34.95
CA ALA A 6 -9.38 12.69 34.41
C ALA A 6 -10.25 11.85 33.48
N GLY A 7 -10.14 12.07 32.17
CA GLY A 7 -10.92 11.29 31.22
C GLY A 7 -11.02 11.88 29.82
N PHE A 8 -9.93 12.39 29.24
CA PHE A 8 -9.92 12.76 27.82
C PHE A 8 -8.59 12.39 27.14
N ALA A 9 -8.08 11.18 27.43
CA ALA A 9 -6.77 10.74 26.94
C ALA A 9 -6.77 9.28 26.45
N PHE A 10 -7.83 8.82 25.78
CA PHE A 10 -7.89 7.42 25.30
C PHE A 10 -8.35 7.21 23.85
N LEU A 11 -8.46 8.26 23.02
CA LEU A 11 -8.87 8.11 21.61
C LEU A 11 -7.71 8.12 20.60
N LEU A 12 -6.45 8.12 21.04
CA LEU A 12 -5.28 8.18 20.14
C LEU A 12 -4.63 6.81 19.85
N VAL A 13 -5.29 5.68 20.13
CA VAL A 13 -4.72 4.34 19.89
C VAL A 13 -5.24 3.67 18.61
N ALA A 14 -6.05 4.34 17.78
CA ALA A 14 -6.47 3.84 16.47
C ALA A 14 -5.39 4.00 15.36
N GLY A 15 -4.11 4.03 15.72
CA GLY A 15 -2.98 4.12 14.78
C GLY A 15 -2.14 2.85 14.69
N CYS A 16 -2.56 1.74 15.31
CA CYS A 16 -1.82 0.49 15.25
C CYS A 16 -2.09 -0.18 13.88
N ALA A 17 -1.26 0.12 12.90
CA ALA A 17 -1.13 -0.62 11.64
C ALA A 17 -2.46 -0.91 10.91
N SER A 18 -3.19 0.12 10.49
CA SER A 18 -4.04 -0.06 9.31
C SER A 18 -3.11 -0.17 8.10
N VAL A 19 -2.66 -1.39 7.78
CA VAL A 19 -2.51 -1.75 6.36
C VAL A 19 -3.88 -1.43 5.79
N SER A 20 -4.00 -0.26 5.15
CA SER A 20 -5.26 0.16 4.60
C SER A 20 -5.69 -0.96 3.67
N SER A 21 -6.91 -1.46 3.79
CA SER A 21 -7.47 -2.43 2.85
C SER A 21 -7.35 -1.96 1.39
N ALA A 22 -7.07 -0.67 1.17
CA ALA A 22 -6.68 -0.08 -0.11
C ALA A 22 -5.37 -0.61 -0.71
N ASP A 23 -4.42 -1.09 0.10
CA ASP A 23 -3.16 -1.69 -0.40
C ASP A 23 -3.37 -3.10 -0.94
N CYS A 24 -4.43 -3.77 -0.50
CA CYS A 24 -4.81 -5.13 -0.90
C CYS A 24 -5.84 -5.12 -2.03
N SER A 25 -5.58 -4.30 -3.06
CA SER A 25 -6.45 -4.18 -4.24
C SER A 25 -6.76 -5.55 -4.85
N ALA A 26 -8.04 -5.78 -5.17
CA ALA A 26 -8.46 -6.95 -5.95
C ALA A 26 -7.94 -6.92 -7.39
N ASP A 27 -7.62 -5.73 -7.92
CA ASP A 27 -7.02 -5.56 -9.24
C ASP A 27 -5.50 -5.53 -9.13
N ALA A 28 -4.88 -6.68 -9.42
CA ALA A 28 -3.43 -6.85 -9.42
C ALA A 28 -2.75 -6.00 -10.50
N HIS A 29 -3.37 -5.80 -11.66
CA HIS A 29 -2.81 -5.01 -12.75
C HIS A 29 -2.76 -3.52 -12.38
N ALA A 30 -3.85 -2.97 -11.85
CA ALA A 30 -3.87 -1.57 -11.37
C ALA A 30 -2.87 -1.34 -10.23
N LEU A 31 -2.73 -2.33 -9.33
CA LEU A 31 -1.76 -2.32 -8.24
C LEU A 31 -0.32 -2.23 -8.78
N GLY A 32 0.03 -3.13 -9.70
CA GLY A 32 1.33 -3.12 -10.38
C GLY A 32 1.57 -1.80 -11.11
N GLN A 33 0.59 -1.30 -11.86
CA GLN A 33 0.72 -0.06 -12.61
C GLN A 33 0.99 1.17 -11.74
N ARG A 34 0.36 1.24 -10.57
CA ARG A 34 0.67 2.28 -9.58
C ARG A 34 2.12 2.18 -9.13
N ASP A 35 2.56 0.99 -8.71
CA ASP A 35 3.90 0.78 -8.16
C ASP A 35 5.00 1.03 -9.22
N GLY A 36 4.75 0.62 -10.46
CA GLY A 36 5.63 0.88 -11.60
C GLY A 36 5.82 2.38 -11.85
N ARG A 37 4.75 3.18 -11.79
CA ARG A 37 4.83 4.65 -11.94
C ARG A 37 5.64 5.30 -10.82
N LEU A 38 5.56 4.76 -9.60
CA LEU A 38 6.36 5.20 -8.46
C LEU A 38 7.83 4.77 -8.58
N GLY A 39 8.16 3.88 -9.50
CA GLY A 39 9.52 3.35 -9.65
C GLY A 39 9.94 2.44 -8.51
N ALA A 40 8.99 1.93 -7.72
CA ALA A 40 9.27 0.97 -6.68
C ALA A 40 9.72 -0.36 -7.30
N THR A 41 10.60 -1.09 -6.65
CA THR A 41 10.82 -2.50 -6.98
C THR A 41 9.51 -3.28 -6.89
N PRO A 42 9.25 -4.28 -7.75
CA PRO A 42 8.05 -5.12 -7.67
C PRO A 42 7.84 -5.69 -6.26
N GLN A 43 6.63 -5.54 -5.71
CA GLN A 43 6.31 -5.85 -4.31
C GLN A 43 5.26 -6.98 -4.17
N SER A 44 5.07 -7.82 -5.18
CA SER A 44 4.09 -8.93 -5.17
C SER A 44 4.16 -9.80 -3.91
N ASP A 45 5.38 -10.12 -3.47
CA ASP A 45 5.62 -10.98 -2.33
C ASP A 45 5.30 -10.28 -1.00
N LEU A 46 5.46 -8.96 -0.94
CA LEU A 46 5.08 -8.14 0.20
C LEU A 46 3.55 -8.06 0.32
N TYR A 47 2.83 -7.98 -0.80
CA TYR A 47 1.38 -8.04 -0.81
C TYR A 47 0.87 -9.40 -0.32
N ALA A 48 1.52 -10.51 -0.70
CA ALA A 48 1.18 -11.83 -0.17
C ALA A 48 1.29 -11.89 1.37
N GLN A 49 2.33 -11.27 1.94
CA GLN A 49 2.54 -11.23 3.39
C GLN A 49 1.55 -10.31 4.12
N ARG A 50 1.22 -9.16 3.53
CA ARG A 50 0.37 -8.13 4.16
C ARG A 50 -1.13 -8.40 4.01
N CYS A 51 -1.52 -8.98 2.88
CA CYS A 51 -2.93 -9.13 2.50
C CYS A 51 -3.46 -10.55 2.71
N GLY A 52 -2.61 -11.49 3.14
CA GLY A 52 -2.97 -12.90 3.33
C GLY A 52 -3.21 -13.67 2.03
N ALA A 53 -3.19 -12.99 0.88
CA ALA A 53 -3.27 -13.58 -0.45
C ALA A 53 -2.30 -12.84 -1.38
N ALA A 54 -1.58 -13.60 -2.21
CA ALA A 54 -0.75 -13.01 -3.25
C ALA A 54 -1.65 -12.43 -4.36
N PRO A 55 -1.33 -11.23 -4.88
CA PRO A 55 -1.96 -10.77 -6.12
C PRO A 55 -1.59 -11.72 -7.26
N ASP A 56 -2.42 -11.77 -8.31
CA ASP A 56 -2.04 -12.47 -9.55
C ASP A 56 -0.73 -11.88 -10.07
N ARG A 57 0.33 -12.69 -10.03
CA ARG A 57 1.70 -12.23 -10.32
C ARG A 57 1.86 -11.80 -11.76
N ALA A 58 1.20 -12.50 -12.70
CA ALA A 58 1.30 -12.17 -14.11
C ALA A 58 0.64 -10.81 -14.41
N GLN A 59 -0.55 -10.58 -13.84
CA GLN A 59 -1.26 -9.30 -13.96
C GLN A 59 -0.50 -8.17 -13.26
N TYR A 60 0.01 -8.42 -12.05
CA TYR A 60 0.82 -7.45 -11.30
C TYR A 60 2.07 -7.04 -12.09
N ASP A 61 2.83 -8.00 -12.60
CA ASP A 61 4.06 -7.72 -13.34
C ASP A 61 3.78 -7.01 -14.67
N ALA A 62 2.68 -7.35 -15.36
CA ALA A 62 2.25 -6.65 -16.56
C ALA A 62 1.91 -5.18 -16.26
N GLY A 63 1.13 -4.94 -15.21
CA GLY A 63 0.81 -3.61 -14.73
C GLY A 63 2.06 -2.82 -14.35
N TRP A 64 2.97 -3.43 -13.59
CA TRP A 64 4.22 -2.81 -13.16
C TRP A 64 5.06 -2.34 -14.34
N ARG A 65 5.26 -3.18 -15.36
CA ARG A 65 5.97 -2.79 -16.58
C ARG A 65 5.28 -1.63 -17.31
N ALA A 66 3.95 -1.69 -17.43
CA ALA A 66 3.16 -0.64 -18.07
C ALA A 66 3.21 0.70 -17.31
N GLY A 67 3.28 0.68 -15.99
CA GLY A 67 3.46 1.87 -15.17
C GLY A 67 4.88 2.41 -15.22
N TYR A 68 5.87 1.52 -15.18
CA TYR A 68 7.29 1.88 -15.24
C TYR A 68 7.65 2.56 -16.57
N SER A 69 7.08 2.11 -17.70
CA SER A 69 7.31 2.71 -19.01
C SER A 69 6.73 4.12 -19.16
N GLN A 70 5.85 4.56 -18.24
CA GLN A 70 5.27 5.91 -18.24
C GLN A 70 6.13 6.92 -17.45
N ARG A 71 7.23 6.46 -16.84
CA ARG A 71 8.10 7.34 -16.05
C ARG A 71 8.83 8.32 -16.98
N PRO A 72 8.96 9.60 -16.59
CA PRO A 72 9.79 10.55 -17.32
C PRO A 72 11.23 10.05 -17.41
N ILE A 73 11.87 10.26 -18.56
CA ILE A 73 13.31 10.04 -18.69
C ILE A 73 14.00 11.03 -17.74
N PRO A 74 14.90 10.57 -16.84
CA PRO A 74 15.64 11.50 -16.01
C PRO A 74 16.53 12.39 -16.90
N LEU A 75 16.38 13.70 -16.80
CA LEU A 75 17.10 14.70 -17.61
C LEU A 75 18.26 15.37 -16.85
N TRP A 76 18.78 14.73 -15.81
CA TRP A 76 19.84 15.27 -14.95
C TRP A 76 21.22 14.73 -15.35
#